data_AF-A0AAD3AUF0-F1
#
_entry.id   AF-A0AAD3AUF0-F1
#
_cell.length_a   1.000
_cell.length_b   1.000
_cell.length_c   1.000
_cell.angle_alpha   90.00
_cell.angle_beta   90.00
_cell.angle_gamma   90.00
#
_symmetry.space_group_name_H-M   'P 1'
#
loop_
_entity.id
_entity.type
_entity.pdbx_description
1 polymer ?
#
loop_
_entity_poly.entity_id
_entity_poly.type
_entity_poly.pdbx_seq_one_letter_code
_entity_poly.pdbx_strand_id
1 'polypeptide(L)' 'MIWVGQAEHNQSPEAGKEDVVNRIGSYLGVMAQSENDTPDVTPPSGDKLTAYKFGQRIAEITKAFSF' A
#
# COMPACT_ATOMS: atom_id res chain seq x y z
N MET A 1 13.56 17.49 -3.37
CA MET A 1 12.62 16.35 -3.53
C MET A 1 12.65 15.54 -2.25
N ILE A 2 11.49 15.29 -1.64
CA ILE A 2 11.39 14.47 -0.43
C ILE A 2 10.91 13.09 -0.85
N TRP A 3 11.63 12.05 -0.45
CA TRP A 3 11.19 10.68 -0.66
C TRP A 3 10.20 10.27 0.44
N VAL A 4 9.06 9.72 0.05
CA VAL A 4 8.03 9.21 0.97
C VAL A 4 7.81 7.73 0.66
N GLY A 5 8.43 6.85 1.44
CA GLY A 5 8.25 5.40 1.34
C GLY A 5 7.00 4.89 2.08
N GLN A 6 6.62 3.65 1.80
CA GLN A 6 5.53 2.96 2.50
C GLN A 6 5.91 2.75 3.98
N ALA A 7 5.02 3.10 4.92
CA ALA A 7 5.35 3.07 6.35
C ALA A 7 4.94 1.77 7.04
N GLU A 8 3.88 1.15 6.55
CA GLU A 8 3.24 -0.02 7.13
C GLU A 8 4.06 -1.27 6.81
N HIS A 9 4.36 -2.08 7.83
CA HIS A 9 4.94 -3.40 7.63
C HIS A 9 3.91 -4.37 7.04
N ASN A 10 4.39 -5.52 6.55
CA ASN A 10 3.50 -6.59 6.10
C ASN A 10 2.68 -7.15 7.27
N GLN A 11 1.36 -6.99 7.21
CA GLN A 11 0.44 -7.43 8.27
C GLN A 11 -0.12 -8.84 8.04
N SER A 12 0.45 -9.61 7.10
CA SER A 12 -0.03 -10.95 6.81
C SER A 12 0.27 -11.92 7.96
N PRO A 13 -0.75 -12.59 8.53
CA PRO A 13 -0.54 -13.65 9.50
C PRO A 13 0.06 -14.91 8.84
N GLU A 14 -0.24 -15.10 7.55
CA GLU A 14 0.31 -16.15 6.69
C GLU A 14 0.49 -15.65 5.25
N ALA A 15 1.36 -16.32 4.50
CA ALA A 15 1.60 -15.99 3.09
C ALA A 15 0.31 -16.11 2.27
N GLY A 16 0.05 -15.14 1.39
CA GLY A 16 -1.10 -15.17 0.49
C GLY A 16 -2.39 -14.55 1.04
N LYS A 17 -2.40 -14.06 2.30
CA LYS A 17 -3.55 -13.32 2.82
C LYS A 17 -3.79 -12.05 2.00
N GLU A 18 -5.01 -11.86 1.50
CA GLU A 18 -5.38 -10.85 0.49
C GLU A 18 -5.94 -9.55 1.08
N ASP A 19 -6.53 -9.62 2.27
CA ASP A 19 -7.28 -8.56 2.95
C ASP A 19 -6.48 -7.83 4.04
N VAL A 20 -5.15 -7.87 3.93
CA VAL A 20 -4.21 -7.31 4.92
C VAL A 20 -3.29 -6.26 4.30
N VAL A 21 -2.88 -5.31 5.14
CA VAL A 21 -2.07 -4.18 4.69
C VAL A 21 -0.64 -4.60 4.41
N ASN A 22 -0.10 -4.07 3.31
CA ASN A 22 1.22 -4.32 2.77
C ASN A 22 1.56 -5.81 2.67
N ARG A 23 0.61 -6.63 2.20
CA ARG A 23 0.78 -8.08 2.00
C ARG A 23 1.99 -8.45 1.12
N ILE A 24 2.40 -7.55 0.22
CA ILE A 24 3.60 -7.69 -0.63
C ILE A 24 4.90 -7.34 0.12
N GLY A 25 4.82 -6.60 1.22
CA GLY A 25 5.96 -6.23 2.06
C GLY A 25 6.90 -5.19 1.44
N SER A 26 6.39 -4.30 0.59
CA SER A 26 7.17 -3.25 -0.05
C SER A 26 7.39 -2.06 0.88
N TYR A 27 8.60 -1.49 0.86
CA TYR A 27 8.93 -0.21 1.51
C TYR A 27 9.26 0.91 0.52
N LEU A 28 9.53 0.57 -0.75
CA LEU A 28 9.82 1.54 -1.80
C LEU A 28 8.53 2.32 -2.20
N GLY A 29 7.37 1.73 -1.99
CA GLY A 29 6.09 2.33 -2.35
C GLY A 29 4.99 1.27 -2.37
N VAL A 30 3.81 1.65 -2.86
CA VAL A 30 2.69 0.71 -3.00
C VAL A 30 3.01 -0.32 -4.06
N MET A 31 2.89 -1.58 -3.69
CA MET A 31 2.86 -2.72 -4.60
C MET A 31 1.53 -3.44 -4.40
N ALA A 32 1.03 -4.01 -5.49
CA ALA A 32 -0.18 -4.80 -5.50
C ALA A 32 0.03 -6.01 -6.42
N GLN A 33 -0.70 -7.08 -6.17
CA GLN A 33 -0.66 -8.28 -7.00
C GLN A 33 -2.02 -8.49 -7.64
N SER A 34 -2.02 -8.87 -8.92
CA SER A 34 -3.25 -9.08 -9.69
C SER A 34 -3.88 -10.46 -9.46
N GLU A 35 -3.25 -11.36 -8.71
CA GLU A 35 -3.67 -12.76 -8.53
C GLU A 35 -4.04 -13.52 -9.83
N ASN A 36 -3.60 -13.03 -11.00
CA ASN A 36 -4.05 -13.50 -12.31
C ASN A 36 -5.59 -13.53 -12.46
N ASP A 37 -6.29 -12.60 -11.81
CA ASP A 37 -7.75 -12.47 -11.85
C ASP A 37 -8.17 -11.19 -12.61
N THR A 38 -9.47 -11.00 -12.78
CA THR A 38 -10.07 -9.92 -13.55
C THR A 38 -9.82 -8.54 -12.92
N PRO A 39 -9.82 -7.46 -13.73
CA PRO A 39 -9.72 -6.09 -13.22
C PRO A 39 -10.85 -5.67 -12.28
N ASP A 40 -12.00 -6.35 -12.35
CA ASP A 40 -13.17 -6.05 -11.52
C ASP A 40 -12.96 -6.42 -10.04
N VAL A 41 -12.16 -7.47 -9.78
CA VAL A 41 -11.88 -7.95 -8.41
C VAL A 41 -10.47 -7.55 -7.92
N THR A 42 -9.53 -7.33 -8.84
CA THR A 42 -8.15 -6.96 -8.53
C THR A 42 -7.93 -5.45 -8.50
N PRO A 43 -6.92 -4.94 -7.78
CA PRO A 43 -6.13 -5.67 -6.77
C PRO A 43 -6.97 -6.01 -5.52
N PRO A 44 -6.52 -6.98 -4.70
CA PRO A 44 -7.18 -7.35 -3.45
C PRO A 44 -7.43 -6.18 -2.49
N SER A 45 -8.36 -6.36 -1.56
CA SER A 45 -8.76 -5.31 -0.61
C SER A 45 -7.60 -4.82 0.26
N GLY A 46 -6.67 -5.69 0.63
CA GLY A 46 -5.45 -5.34 1.38
C GLY A 46 -4.54 -4.39 0.60
N ASP A 47 -4.34 -4.63 -0.69
CA ASP A 47 -3.55 -3.77 -1.57
C ASP A 47 -4.22 -2.40 -1.77
N LYS A 48 -5.55 -2.38 -1.94
CA LYS A 48 -6.34 -1.13 -2.01
C LYS A 48 -6.23 -0.31 -0.72
N LEU A 49 -6.32 -0.97 0.44
CA LEU A 49 -6.15 -0.30 1.74
C LEU A 49 -4.71 0.21 1.95
N THR A 50 -3.72 -0.53 1.46
CA THR A 50 -2.31 -0.14 1.46
C THR A 50 -2.08 1.13 0.63
N ALA A 51 -2.71 1.21 -0.55
CA ALA A 51 -2.68 2.39 -1.40
C ALA A 51 -3.34 3.61 -0.74
N TYR A 52 -4.49 3.39 -0.10
CA TYR A 52 -5.21 4.44 0.63
C TYR A 52 -4.35 5.05 1.75
N LYS A 53 -3.76 4.21 2.62
CA LYS A 53 -2.89 4.67 3.71
C LYS A 53 -1.64 5.39 3.20
N PHE A 54 -1.03 4.87 2.13
CA PHE A 54 0.12 5.51 1.52
C PHE A 54 -0.22 6.89 0.95
N GLY A 55 -1.39 7.03 0.30
CA GLY A 55 -1.89 8.33 -0.16
C GLY A 55 -2.09 9.33 0.97
N GLN A 56 -2.68 8.87 2.10
CA GLN A 56 -2.81 9.69 3.30
C GLN A 56 -1.44 10.18 3.80
N ARG A 57 -0.44 9.27 3.88
CA ARG A 57 0.92 9.62 4.26
C ARG A 57 1.56 10.64 3.32
N ILE A 58 1.40 10.48 2.00
CA ILE A 58 1.90 11.46 1.02
C ILE A 58 1.28 12.84 1.27
N ALA A 59 -0.04 12.90 1.49
CA ALA A 59 -0.72 14.16 1.74
C ALA A 59 -0.26 14.84 3.04
N GLU A 60 -0.11 14.06 4.12
CA GLU A 60 0.38 14.54 5.41
C GLU A 60 1.81 15.09 5.31
N ILE A 61 2.72 14.36 4.65
CA ILE A 61 4.09 14.82 4.45
C ILE A 61 4.12 16.05 3.54
N THR A 62 3.33 16.06 2.45
CA THR A 62 3.25 17.23 1.57
C THR A 62 2.85 18.48 2.35
N LYS A 63 1.84 18.38 3.22
CA LYS A 63 1.39 19.48 4.09
C LYS A 63 2.43 19.88 5.13
N ALA A 64 3.20 18.93 5.66
CA ALA A 64 4.25 19.22 6.64
C ALA A 64 5.44 20.00 6.03
N PHE A 65 5.62 19.95 4.72
CA PHE A 65 6.72 20.62 4.00
C PHE A 65 6.24 21.69 3.00
N SER A 66 4.96 22.09 3.03
CA SER A 66 4.46 23.23 2.26
C SER A 66 4.75 24.54 3.02
N PHE A 67 5.45 25.47 2.36
CA PHE A 67 5.75 26.82 2.86
C PHE A 67 4.67 27.83 2.47
#